data_AF-A0A2V8GR98-F1
#
_entry.id   AF-A0A2V8GR98-F1
#
_cell.length_a   1.000
_cell.length_b   1.000
_cell.length_c   1.000
_cell.angle_alpha   90.00
_cell.angle_beta   90.00
_cell.angle_gamma   90.00
#
_symmetry.space_group_name_H-M   'P 1'
#
loop_
_entity.id
_entity.type
_entity.pdbx_description
1 polymer ?
#
loop_
_entity_poly.entity_id
_entity_poly.type
_entity_poly.pdbx_seq_one_letter_code
_entity_poly.pdbx_strand_id
1 'polypeptide(L)'
;FYDPVYSGFIDRNLAQATSTIQGGSVFGIYPLNRYRRVELSGGLLQYRQSFNDPTLQATSDQYQQSVFGTNLFQNATFMPLGVSFVEETTIFREFGPLSGRTMRLSYETAPGFAGLKSRQTLDGDVRKYARIGSTGLLAMRLRGLRSWGDVPDFIYFGGNSELRGYDYLQFIGSHTAFANMELRFPFIEAMLTPLGVLGGVRGVFFAGMGGSYFSGQPSSAGQCGTNFANVTPQGTVTGSTTRVGSFTWLKRGTTLECPITYSPTTGLPELGKPVPVSGLRLVDSRASYGVGLETFMLGFPVHFDWAWRTLLNRDWEDVLYAADGGSAKFRRPRFALWIGYDF
;
A
#
# COMPACT_ATOMS: atom_id res chain seq x y z
N PHE A 1 -8.54 3.16 3.60
CA PHE A 1 -8.20 1.74 3.45
C PHE A 1 -8.86 1.27 2.14
N TYR A 2 -8.42 0.19 1.49
CA TYR A 2 -9.07 -0.28 0.27
C TYR A 2 -10.19 -1.27 0.63
N ASP A 3 -11.45 -0.82 0.51
CA ASP A 3 -12.62 -1.70 0.62
C ASP A 3 -13.06 -2.15 -0.79
N PRO A 4 -12.91 -3.44 -1.14
CA PRO A 4 -13.33 -3.93 -2.44
C PRO A 4 -14.83 -3.73 -2.71
N VAL A 5 -15.69 -3.78 -1.69
CA VAL A 5 -17.15 -3.64 -1.80
C VAL A 5 -17.54 -2.27 -2.32
N TYR A 6 -16.87 -1.22 -1.84
CA TYR A 6 -17.22 0.17 -2.14
C TYR A 6 -16.30 0.81 -3.18
N SER A 7 -15.22 0.12 -3.58
CA SER A 7 -14.22 0.66 -4.52
C SER A 7 -14.77 1.03 -5.91
N GLY A 8 -15.91 0.45 -6.32
CA GLY A 8 -16.58 0.79 -7.58
C GLY A 8 -17.50 2.02 -7.51
N PHE A 9 -17.83 2.53 -6.31
CA PHE A 9 -18.77 3.64 -6.13
C PHE A 9 -18.10 4.96 -5.77
N ILE A 10 -16.91 4.91 -5.17
CA ILE A 10 -16.23 6.09 -4.66
C ILE A 10 -15.10 6.44 -5.63
N ASP A 11 -15.35 7.42 -6.50
CA ASP A 11 -14.29 8.00 -7.31
C ASP A 11 -13.28 8.74 -6.40
N ARG A 12 -11.99 8.50 -6.63
CA ARG A 12 -10.88 9.15 -5.92
C ARG A 12 -10.51 10.50 -6.52
N ASN A 13 -11.01 10.84 -7.72
CA ASN A 13 -10.55 11.98 -8.51
C ASN A 13 -10.81 13.37 -7.89
N LEU A 14 -11.47 13.46 -6.73
CA LEU A 14 -11.76 14.72 -6.03
C LEU A 14 -11.47 14.69 -4.51
N ALA A 15 -10.86 13.62 -3.99
CA ALA A 15 -10.52 13.49 -2.56
C ALA A 15 -9.24 14.25 -2.18
N GLN A 16 -9.22 15.56 -2.47
CA GLN A 16 -8.10 16.44 -2.15
C GLN A 16 -8.10 16.77 -0.66
N ALA A 17 -6.99 16.48 -0.01
CA ALA A 17 -6.77 16.79 1.39
C ALA A 17 -5.52 17.66 1.57
N THR A 18 -5.59 18.58 2.52
CA THR A 18 -4.47 19.42 2.91
C THR A 18 -3.94 18.93 4.26
N SER A 19 -2.63 18.72 4.34
CA SER A 19 -1.92 18.39 5.58
C SER A 19 -0.85 19.45 5.84
N THR A 20 -1.07 20.29 6.85
CA THR A 20 -0.14 21.33 7.27
C THR A 20 0.55 20.89 8.55
N ILE A 21 1.88 20.85 8.53
CA ILE A 21 2.71 20.53 9.69
C ILE A 21 3.52 21.78 10.04
N GLN A 22 3.38 22.29 11.27
CA GLN A 22 4.08 23.47 11.76
C GLN A 22 4.80 23.13 13.06
N GLY A 23 6.06 23.52 13.20
CA GLY A 23 6.79 23.24 14.43
C GLY A 23 8.30 23.28 14.25
N GLY A 24 9.00 22.69 15.20
CA GLY A 24 10.46 22.56 15.18
C GLY A 24 10.88 21.15 15.56
N SER A 25 11.95 20.67 14.95
CA SER A 25 12.59 19.41 15.31
C SER A 25 14.10 19.60 15.42
N VAL A 26 14.71 18.80 16.29
CA VAL A 26 16.14 18.64 16.43
C VAL A 26 16.47 17.18 16.17
N PHE A 27 17.61 16.94 15.53
CA PHE A 27 18.09 15.59 15.31
C PHE A 27 19.59 15.52 15.57
N GLY A 28 20.03 14.35 16.04
CA GLY A 28 21.43 14.02 16.25
C GLY A 28 21.75 12.74 15.50
N ILE A 29 22.91 12.70 14.85
CA ILE A 29 23.36 11.53 14.09
C ILE A 29 24.65 11.02 14.72
N TYR A 30 24.65 9.76 15.15
CA TYR A 30 25.82 9.06 15.65
C TYR A 30 26.28 8.01 14.63
N PRO A 31 27.38 8.25 13.90
CA PRO A 31 27.93 7.29 12.97
C PRO A 31 28.60 6.14 13.74
N LEU A 32 28.09 4.92 13.56
CA LEU A 32 28.72 3.71 14.12
C LEU A 32 29.92 3.27 13.28
N ASN A 33 29.81 3.43 11.96
CA ASN A 33 30.87 3.23 10.97
C ASN A 33 30.45 3.88 9.63
N ARG A 34 31.22 3.66 8.56
CA ARG A 34 30.96 4.21 7.22
C ARG A 34 29.56 3.90 6.68
N TYR A 35 28.97 2.77 7.04
CA TYR A 35 27.74 2.25 6.45
C TYR A 35 26.55 2.24 7.42
N ARG A 36 26.78 2.51 8.72
CA ARG A 36 25.77 2.38 9.77
C ARG A 36 25.75 3.60 10.67
N ARG A 37 24.54 4.08 10.99
CA ARG A 37 24.33 5.19 11.90
C ARG A 37 23.08 5.01 12.74
N VAL A 38 23.09 5.63 13.91
CA VAL A 38 21.92 5.84 14.74
C VAL A 38 21.53 7.31 14.63
N GLU A 39 20.26 7.57 14.35
CA GLU A 39 19.69 8.91 14.34
C GLU A 39 18.74 9.03 15.52
N LEU A 40 18.86 10.10 16.30
CA LEU A 40 17.93 10.49 17.34
C LEU A 40 17.18 11.73 16.86
N SER A 41 15.88 11.79 17.10
CA SER A 41 15.06 12.95 16.76
C SER A 41 14.18 13.35 17.95
N GLY A 42 13.89 14.63 18.05
CA GLY A 42 12.98 15.20 19.04
C GLY A 42 12.33 16.46 18.47
N GLY A 43 11.10 16.78 18.85
CA GLY A 43 10.49 18.02 18.37
C GLY A 43 9.14 18.32 18.99
N LEU A 44 8.55 19.43 18.54
CA LEU A 44 7.16 19.79 18.81
C LEU A 44 6.51 20.16 17.48
N LEU A 45 5.50 19.38 17.07
CA LEU A 45 4.89 19.47 15.75
C LEU A 45 3.36 19.57 15.88
N GLN A 46 2.78 20.60 15.29
CA GLN A 46 1.35 20.78 15.09
C GLN A 46 0.95 20.25 13.72
N TYR A 47 0.05 19.26 13.71
CA TYR A 47 -0.60 18.75 12.51
C TYR A 47 -1.98 19.37 12.38
N ARG A 48 -2.31 19.83 11.16
CA ARG A 48 -3.64 20.27 10.77
C ARG A 48 -3.99 19.60 9.45
N GLN A 49 -4.90 18.64 9.52
CA GLN A 49 -5.29 17.83 8.37
C GLN A 49 -6.79 17.93 8.15
N SER A 50 -7.19 18.13 6.90
CA SER A 50 -8.59 18.14 6.51
C SER A 50 -8.75 17.89 5.01
N PHE A 51 -9.91 17.38 4.62
CA PHE A 51 -10.36 17.49 3.23
C PHE A 51 -10.65 18.95 2.89
N ASN A 52 -10.45 19.31 1.62
CA ASN A 52 -10.77 20.66 1.14
C ASN A 52 -12.29 20.90 1.06
N ASP A 53 -13.07 19.82 0.93
CA ASP A 53 -14.54 19.85 0.94
C ASP A 53 -15.09 19.51 2.36
N PRO A 54 -15.83 20.42 3.01
CA PRO A 54 -16.41 20.18 4.34
C PRO A 54 -17.46 19.06 4.39
N THR A 55 -18.21 18.85 3.31
CA THR A 55 -19.23 17.78 3.24
C THR A 55 -18.58 16.40 3.16
N LEU A 56 -17.50 16.30 2.38
CA LEU A 56 -16.66 15.11 2.33
C LEU A 56 -15.99 14.86 3.68
N GLN A 57 -15.48 15.90 4.35
CA GLN A 57 -14.90 15.79 5.69
C GLN A 57 -15.89 15.19 6.70
N ALA A 58 -17.08 15.77 6.83
CA ALA A 58 -18.09 15.31 7.77
C ALA A 58 -18.53 13.86 7.49
N THR A 59 -18.74 13.54 6.21
CA THR A 59 -19.13 12.18 5.79
C THR A 59 -18.01 11.17 6.08
N SER A 60 -16.75 11.54 5.82
CA SER A 60 -15.59 10.69 6.08
C SER A 60 -15.42 10.45 7.57
N ASP A 61 -15.50 11.49 8.41
CA ASP A 61 -15.36 11.35 9.86
C ASP A 61 -16.45 10.45 10.45
N GLN A 62 -17.71 10.64 10.06
CA GLN A 62 -18.81 9.78 10.49
C GLN A 62 -18.57 8.31 10.10
N TYR A 63 -18.14 8.07 8.85
CA TYR A 63 -17.81 6.74 8.38
C TYR A 63 -16.67 6.14 9.20
N GLN A 64 -15.54 6.83 9.32
CA GLN A 64 -14.34 6.35 10.01
C GLN A 64 -14.59 6.03 11.49
N GLN A 65 -15.33 6.90 12.21
CA GLN A 65 -15.78 6.63 13.58
C GLN A 65 -16.64 5.38 13.66
N SER A 66 -17.59 5.21 12.74
CA SER A 66 -18.47 4.02 12.74
C SER A 66 -17.72 2.72 12.40
N VAL A 67 -16.64 2.79 11.63
CA VAL A 67 -15.90 1.61 11.17
C VAL A 67 -14.82 1.17 12.15
N PHE A 68 -13.95 2.10 12.54
CA PHE A 68 -12.72 1.81 13.28
C PHE A 68 -12.49 2.77 14.45
N GLY A 69 -13.48 3.61 14.79
CA GLY A 69 -13.51 4.37 16.06
C GLY A 69 -12.48 5.50 16.17
N THR A 70 -11.93 5.97 15.05
CA THR A 70 -10.98 7.08 15.05
C THR A 70 -11.05 7.84 13.73
N ASN A 71 -10.70 9.13 13.73
CA ASN A 71 -10.54 9.90 12.49
C ASN A 71 -9.06 9.88 12.09
N LEU A 72 -8.80 9.74 10.80
CA LEU A 72 -7.46 9.75 10.23
C LEU A 72 -6.87 11.15 10.21
N PHE A 73 -7.66 12.14 9.78
CA PHE A 73 -7.26 13.53 9.77
C PHE A 73 -7.59 14.17 11.11
N GLN A 74 -6.57 14.80 11.69
CA GLN A 74 -6.64 15.35 13.03
C GLN A 74 -6.01 16.74 13.07
N ASN A 75 -6.44 17.52 14.06
CA ASN A 75 -5.77 18.74 14.49
C ASN A 75 -5.12 18.47 15.84
N ALA A 76 -3.83 18.15 15.84
CA ALA A 76 -3.14 17.61 17.00
C ALA A 76 -1.69 18.12 17.11
N THR A 77 -1.26 18.39 18.34
CA THR A 77 0.15 18.67 18.66
C THR A 77 0.81 17.39 19.17
N PHE A 78 1.99 17.08 18.68
CA PHE A 78 2.81 15.97 19.14
C PHE A 78 4.17 16.48 19.61
N MET A 79 4.74 15.80 20.60
CA MET A 79 6.15 15.91 20.95
C MET A 79 6.85 14.60 20.61
N PRO A 80 7.15 14.34 19.31
CA PRO A 80 7.76 13.08 18.91
C PRO A 80 9.21 13.00 19.38
N LEU A 81 9.59 11.83 19.87
CA LEU A 81 10.94 11.41 20.20
C LEU A 81 11.22 10.12 19.42
N GLY A 82 12.25 10.14 18.58
CA GLY A 82 12.56 9.06 17.66
C GLY A 82 13.97 8.53 17.81
N VAL A 83 14.12 7.23 17.53
CA VAL A 83 15.41 6.57 17.29
C VAL A 83 15.32 5.79 15.99
N SER A 84 16.29 5.96 15.11
CA SER A 84 16.40 5.22 13.85
C SER A 84 17.78 4.59 13.72
N PHE A 85 17.81 3.30 13.39
CA PHE A 85 19.01 2.64 12.90
C PHE A 85 18.96 2.61 11.37
N VAL A 86 20.03 3.10 10.74
CA VAL A 86 20.16 3.14 9.28
C VAL A 86 21.41 2.40 8.85
N GLU A 87 21.28 1.48 7.90
CA GLU A 87 22.38 0.86 7.17
C GLU A 87 22.25 1.18 5.68
N GLU A 88 23.35 1.60 5.05
CA GLU A 88 23.42 1.84 3.61
C GLU A 88 24.73 1.29 3.05
N THR A 89 24.64 0.24 2.25
CA THR A 89 25.78 -0.43 1.57
C THR A 89 25.54 -0.58 0.07
N THR A 90 24.49 0.05 -0.45
CA THR A 90 24.06 -0.10 -1.83
C THR A 90 25.02 0.59 -2.79
N ILE A 91 25.45 -0.17 -3.79
CA ILE A 91 26.26 0.29 -4.91
C ILE A 91 25.31 0.51 -6.07
N PHE A 92 25.25 1.76 -6.55
CA PHE A 92 24.43 2.16 -7.67
C PHE A 92 25.18 2.10 -8.99
N ARG A 93 24.43 1.91 -10.07
CA ARG A 93 24.82 2.15 -11.47
C ARG A 93 23.80 3.10 -12.10
N GLU A 94 24.03 3.44 -13.35
CA GLU A 94 23.12 4.24 -14.18
C GLU A 94 21.70 3.67 -14.24
N PHE A 95 21.52 2.35 -14.12
CA PHE A 95 20.24 1.65 -14.08
C PHE A 95 19.75 1.34 -12.66
N GLY A 96 20.25 2.04 -11.64
CA GLY A 96 19.80 1.91 -10.25
C GLY A 96 20.64 0.98 -9.37
N PRO A 97 20.08 0.50 -8.24
CA PRO A 97 20.78 -0.35 -7.28
C PRO A 97 21.32 -1.65 -7.92
N LEU A 98 22.59 -1.96 -7.72
CA LEU A 98 23.23 -3.14 -8.31
C LEU A 98 23.64 -4.19 -7.27
N SER A 99 24.01 -3.79 -6.06
CA SER A 99 24.46 -4.71 -5.01
C SER A 99 24.42 -4.01 -3.66
N GLY A 100 24.27 -4.78 -2.58
CA GLY A 100 24.34 -4.25 -1.22
C GLY A 100 23.02 -4.45 -0.50
N ARG A 101 22.77 -3.62 0.50
CA ARG A 101 21.51 -3.56 1.23
C ARG A 101 21.30 -2.17 1.80
N THR A 102 20.04 -1.78 1.90
CA THR A 102 19.58 -0.58 2.59
C THR A 102 18.63 -1.02 3.69
N MET A 103 18.79 -0.49 4.89
CA MET A 103 17.90 -0.75 6.01
C MET A 103 17.63 0.55 6.75
N ARG A 104 16.37 0.77 7.10
CA ARG A 104 15.96 1.74 8.10
C ARG A 104 14.99 1.06 9.05
N LEU A 105 15.31 1.07 10.34
CA LEU A 105 14.42 0.66 11.41
C LEU A 105 14.25 1.83 12.36
N SER A 106 13.03 2.29 12.54
CA SER A 106 12.69 3.49 13.30
C SER A 106 11.63 3.17 14.33
N TYR A 107 11.85 3.66 15.55
CA TYR A 107 10.84 3.71 16.58
C TYR A 107 10.66 5.15 17.02
N GLU A 108 9.42 5.63 17.01
CA GLU A 108 9.04 6.95 17.45
C GLU A 108 7.97 6.85 18.54
N THR A 109 8.07 7.69 19.56
CA THR A 109 7.03 7.88 20.57
C THR A 109 6.75 9.36 20.77
N ALA A 110 5.47 9.73 20.81
CA ALA A 110 4.99 11.01 21.28
C ALA A 110 4.15 10.74 22.54
N PRO A 111 4.61 11.13 23.74
CA PRO A 111 3.83 10.97 24.95
C PRO A 111 2.68 12.00 24.99
N GLY A 112 1.49 11.57 25.42
CA GLY A 112 0.35 12.46 25.62
C GLY A 112 0.41 13.12 26.98
N PHE A 113 0.51 14.45 27.03
CA PHE A 113 0.41 15.26 28.25
C PHE A 113 0.08 16.71 27.90
N ALA A 114 -0.58 17.44 28.80
CA ALA A 114 -0.86 18.87 28.65
C ALA A 114 -1.44 19.30 27.28
N GLY A 115 -2.38 18.51 26.74
CA GLY A 115 -3.02 18.78 25.43
C GLY A 115 -2.29 18.17 24.22
N LEU A 116 -1.09 17.62 24.40
CA LEU A 116 -0.42 16.82 23.37
C LEU A 116 -1.09 15.47 23.19
N LYS A 117 -1.11 14.98 21.94
CA LYS A 117 -1.64 13.65 21.61
C LYS A 117 -0.57 12.59 21.68
N SER A 118 -0.97 11.40 22.12
CA SER A 118 -0.06 10.26 22.17
C SER A 118 -0.02 9.47 20.87
N ARG A 119 1.17 8.99 20.51
CA ARG A 119 1.45 8.14 19.35
C ARG A 119 2.69 7.31 19.59
N GLN A 120 2.71 6.10 19.08
CA GLN A 120 3.91 5.27 18.97
C GLN A 120 3.93 4.66 17.57
N THR A 121 5.08 4.69 16.91
CA THR A 121 5.24 4.19 15.54
C THR A 121 6.50 3.37 15.41
N LEU A 122 6.35 2.12 14.98
CA LEU A 122 7.43 1.27 14.51
C LEU A 122 7.39 1.25 12.98
N ASP A 123 8.48 1.65 12.33
CA ASP A 123 8.60 1.72 10.88
C ASP A 123 9.89 1.03 10.44
N GLY A 124 9.79 0.16 9.44
CA GLY A 124 10.91 -0.62 8.91
C GLY A 124 10.87 -0.69 7.40
N ASP A 125 12.00 -0.42 6.74
CA ASP A 125 12.22 -0.65 5.31
C ASP A 125 13.57 -1.34 5.14
N VAL A 126 13.55 -2.54 4.56
CA VAL A 126 14.72 -3.39 4.34
C VAL A 126 14.77 -3.75 2.87
N ARG A 127 15.89 -3.47 2.22
CA ARG A 127 16.14 -3.75 0.80
C ARG A 127 17.43 -4.52 0.64
N LYS A 128 17.43 -5.51 -0.24
CA LYS A 128 18.60 -6.33 -0.55
C LYS A 128 18.77 -6.46 -2.06
N TYR A 129 19.98 -6.20 -2.53
CA TYR A 129 20.38 -6.34 -3.92
C TYR A 129 21.46 -7.42 -4.00
N ALA A 130 21.10 -8.56 -4.59
CA ALA A 130 21.98 -9.70 -4.75
C ALA A 130 22.25 -9.93 -6.24
N ARG A 131 23.51 -9.76 -6.66
CA ARG A 131 23.91 -10.05 -8.04
C ARG A 131 23.75 -11.54 -8.34
N ILE A 132 23.32 -11.84 -9.56
CA ILE A 132 23.21 -13.19 -10.11
C ILE A 132 24.01 -13.20 -11.42
N GLY A 133 25.06 -14.02 -11.47
CA GLY A 133 25.97 -14.05 -12.63
C GLY A 133 26.73 -12.73 -12.81
N SER A 134 27.04 -12.38 -14.06
CA SER A 134 27.80 -11.17 -14.41
C SER A 134 26.96 -9.90 -14.29
N THR A 135 25.72 -9.94 -14.77
CA THR A 135 24.87 -8.75 -14.97
C THR A 135 23.46 -8.90 -14.43
N GLY A 136 23.03 -10.07 -13.95
CA GLY A 136 21.71 -10.27 -13.33
C GLY A 136 21.64 -9.75 -11.89
N LEU A 137 20.42 -9.50 -11.41
CA LEU A 137 20.17 -8.95 -10.07
C LEU A 137 18.84 -9.48 -9.53
N LEU A 138 18.85 -10.02 -8.31
CA LEU A 138 17.66 -10.17 -7.49
C LEU A 138 17.57 -9.00 -6.50
N ALA A 139 16.56 -8.17 -6.67
CA ALA A 139 16.20 -7.10 -5.76
C ALA A 139 15.04 -7.56 -4.87
N MET A 140 15.13 -7.30 -3.57
CA MET A 140 14.11 -7.66 -2.60
C MET A 140 13.84 -6.46 -1.71
N ARG A 141 12.58 -6.21 -1.39
CA ARG A 141 12.15 -5.17 -0.45
C ARG A 141 11.12 -5.72 0.52
N LEU A 142 11.25 -5.37 1.79
CA LEU A 142 10.26 -5.57 2.83
C LEU A 142 10.06 -4.23 3.54
N ARG A 143 8.83 -3.74 3.59
CA ARG A 143 8.47 -2.54 4.34
C ARG A 143 7.30 -2.85 5.26
N GLY A 144 7.32 -2.28 6.45
CA GLY A 144 6.22 -2.38 7.39
C GLY A 144 6.15 -1.18 8.32
N LEU A 145 4.92 -0.80 8.66
CA LEU A 145 4.63 0.22 9.64
C LEU A 145 3.53 -0.27 10.59
N ARG A 146 3.74 -0.05 11.87
CA ARG A 146 2.73 -0.23 12.90
C ARG A 146 2.70 1.02 13.77
N SER A 147 1.54 1.67 13.84
CA SER A 147 1.31 2.82 14.71
C SER A 147 0.09 2.62 15.61
N TRP A 148 0.18 3.11 16.84
CA TRP A 148 -0.85 3.03 17.88
C TRP A 148 -0.78 4.25 18.82
N GLY A 149 -1.82 4.45 19.63
CA GLY A 149 -1.98 5.63 20.51
C GLY A 149 -3.28 6.36 20.24
N ASP A 150 -3.43 7.57 20.79
CA ASP A 150 -4.63 8.39 20.60
C ASP A 150 -4.82 8.77 19.13
N VAL A 151 -3.71 9.10 18.46
CA VAL A 151 -3.69 9.45 17.03
C VAL A 151 -2.56 8.68 16.35
N PRO A 152 -2.83 7.43 15.92
CA PRO A 152 -1.86 6.63 15.19
C PRO A 152 -1.47 7.28 13.86
N ASP A 153 -0.19 7.17 13.49
CA ASP A 153 0.27 7.47 12.14
C ASP A 153 -0.25 6.43 11.15
N PHE A 154 -0.22 6.79 9.87
CA PHE A 154 -0.57 5.88 8.79
C PHE A 154 0.29 6.12 7.57
N ILE A 155 0.49 5.08 6.79
CA ILE A 155 1.13 5.20 5.49
C ILE A 155 0.21 4.75 4.39
N TYR A 156 0.49 5.27 3.21
CA TYR A 156 -0.07 4.76 1.98
C TYR A 156 0.92 3.78 1.35
N PHE A 157 0.39 2.83 0.59
CA PHE A 157 1.18 2.14 -0.41
C PHE A 157 0.37 1.80 -1.67
N GLY A 158 1.05 1.53 -2.78
CA GLY A 158 0.47 1.12 -4.05
C GLY A 158 0.97 1.95 -5.22
N GLY A 159 0.77 1.44 -6.43
CA GLY A 159 1.33 2.02 -7.65
C GLY A 159 2.58 1.27 -8.12
N ASN A 160 3.14 1.75 -9.22
CA ASN A 160 4.20 1.07 -9.96
C ASN A 160 5.46 0.75 -9.17
N SER A 161 5.80 1.61 -8.22
CA SER A 161 7.02 1.47 -7.46
C SER A 161 6.82 0.55 -6.24
N GLU A 162 5.61 0.42 -5.70
CA GLU A 162 5.35 -0.35 -4.48
C GLU A 162 4.58 -1.65 -4.71
N LEU A 163 3.43 -1.62 -5.38
CA LEU A 163 2.68 -2.84 -5.71
C LEU A 163 2.05 -2.66 -7.09
N ARG A 164 2.78 -3.13 -8.13
CA ARG A 164 2.41 -2.97 -9.54
C ARG A 164 1.03 -3.56 -9.82
N GLY A 165 0.28 -2.94 -10.73
CA GLY A 165 -1.09 -3.33 -11.06
C GLY A 165 -2.16 -2.78 -10.10
N TYR A 166 -1.77 -2.09 -9.04
CA TYR A 166 -2.65 -1.33 -8.17
C TYR A 166 -2.41 0.17 -8.34
N ASP A 167 -3.39 0.99 -8.01
CA ASP A 167 -3.32 2.43 -8.21
C ASP A 167 -2.42 3.08 -7.15
N TYR A 168 -1.91 4.26 -7.48
CA TYR A 168 -1.06 5.02 -6.57
C TYR A 168 -1.79 5.33 -5.25
N LEU A 169 -1.11 5.10 -4.12
CA LEU A 169 -1.65 5.28 -2.77
C LEU A 169 -2.98 4.55 -2.52
N GLN A 170 -3.22 3.43 -3.20
CA GLN A 170 -4.49 2.69 -3.10
C GLN A 170 -4.75 2.12 -1.70
N PHE A 171 -3.69 1.69 -1.02
CA PHE A 171 -3.76 1.11 0.31
C PHE A 171 -3.31 2.13 1.34
N ILE A 172 -3.97 2.14 2.51
CA ILE A 172 -3.68 3.09 3.60
C ILE A 172 -4.07 2.45 4.93
N GLY A 173 -3.28 2.69 5.98
CA GLY A 173 -3.47 2.07 7.29
C GLY A 173 -2.36 2.39 8.28
N SER A 174 -2.69 2.26 9.57
CA SER A 174 -1.74 2.32 10.67
C SER A 174 -1.04 0.98 10.93
N HIS A 175 -1.52 -0.10 10.30
CA HIS A 175 -0.88 -1.40 10.26
C HIS A 175 -0.69 -1.77 8.80
N THR A 176 0.55 -1.68 8.32
CA THR A 176 0.92 -1.90 6.92
C THR A 176 2.11 -2.83 6.84
N ALA A 177 2.07 -3.77 5.91
CA ALA A 177 3.26 -4.51 5.52
C ALA A 177 3.17 -4.89 4.04
N PHE A 178 4.29 -4.79 3.33
CA PHE A 178 4.40 -5.30 1.96
C PHE A 178 5.81 -5.80 1.69
N ALA A 179 5.91 -6.73 0.75
CA ALA A 179 7.15 -7.31 0.29
C ALA A 179 7.14 -7.44 -1.23
N ASN A 180 8.29 -7.13 -1.85
CA ASN A 180 8.50 -7.21 -3.29
C ASN A 180 9.78 -7.99 -3.59
N MET A 181 9.77 -8.69 -4.71
CA MET A 181 10.93 -9.34 -5.30
C MET A 181 10.96 -9.06 -6.79
N GLU A 182 12.14 -8.73 -7.30
CA GLU A 182 12.37 -8.45 -8.71
C GLU A 182 13.64 -9.17 -9.19
N LEU A 183 13.51 -9.97 -10.23
CA LEU A 183 14.62 -10.54 -10.96
C LEU A 183 14.86 -9.70 -12.20
N ARG A 184 15.92 -8.90 -12.18
CA ARG A 184 16.36 -8.05 -13.29
C ARG A 184 17.50 -8.73 -14.05
N PHE A 185 17.41 -8.77 -15.37
CA PHE A 185 18.40 -9.43 -16.24
C PHE A 185 18.65 -8.58 -17.49
N PRO A 186 19.85 -8.63 -18.07
CA PRO A 186 20.10 -7.96 -19.35
C PRO A 186 19.22 -8.58 -20.43
N PHE A 187 18.58 -7.76 -21.26
CA PHE A 187 17.86 -8.22 -22.44
C PHE A 187 18.56 -7.73 -23.71
N ILE A 188 18.92 -6.45 -23.75
CA ILE A 188 19.73 -5.81 -24.78
C ILE A 188 20.80 -4.97 -24.08
N GLU A 189 22.07 -5.16 -24.38
CA GLU A 189 23.14 -4.44 -23.68
C GLU A 189 23.31 -2.99 -24.18
N ALA A 190 23.10 -2.76 -25.49
CA ALA A 190 23.15 -1.45 -26.10
C ALA A 190 22.24 -1.40 -27.34
N MET A 191 21.57 -0.28 -27.56
CA MET A 191 20.76 -0.06 -28.76
C MET A 191 21.50 0.89 -29.70
N LEU A 192 21.81 0.43 -30.91
CA LEU A 192 22.35 1.25 -31.99
C LEU A 192 21.18 1.96 -32.68
N THR A 193 21.05 3.27 -32.47
CA THR A 193 19.96 4.08 -33.06
C THR A 193 20.52 5.20 -33.93
N PRO A 194 19.71 5.80 -34.83
CA PRO A 194 20.13 7.00 -35.57
C PRO A 194 20.51 8.19 -34.68
N LEU A 195 20.10 8.19 -33.41
CA LEU A 195 20.45 9.21 -32.40
C LEU A 195 21.75 8.89 -31.63
N GLY A 196 22.41 7.78 -31.96
CA GLY A 196 23.60 7.27 -31.26
C GLY A 196 23.35 5.96 -30.51
N VAL A 197 24.32 5.57 -29.69
CA VAL A 197 24.22 4.40 -28.79
C VAL A 197 23.33 4.80 -27.60
N LEU A 198 22.13 4.23 -27.52
CA LEU A 198 21.26 4.35 -26.35
C LEU A 198 21.54 3.24 -25.34
N GLY A 199 21.22 3.51 -24.07
CA GLY A 199 21.42 2.56 -22.97
C GLY A 199 20.72 1.22 -23.19
N GLY A 200 21.18 0.20 -22.48
CA GLY A 200 20.60 -1.14 -22.57
C GLY A 200 19.12 -1.21 -22.17
N VAL A 201 18.49 -2.31 -22.56
CA VAL A 201 17.17 -2.73 -22.10
C VAL A 201 17.36 -3.92 -21.17
N ARG A 202 16.75 -3.86 -19.99
CA ARG A 202 16.76 -4.92 -19.00
C ARG A 202 15.36 -5.51 -18.90
N GLY A 203 15.28 -6.83 -18.84
CA GLY A 203 14.04 -7.52 -18.51
C GLY A 203 13.87 -7.60 -16.99
N VAL A 204 12.63 -7.53 -16.53
CA VAL A 204 12.28 -7.66 -15.10
C VAL A 204 11.17 -8.68 -14.95
N PHE A 205 11.36 -9.67 -14.09
CA PHE A 205 10.26 -10.44 -13.51
C PHE A 205 10.02 -9.91 -12.10
N PHE A 206 8.78 -9.59 -11.76
CA PHE A 206 8.46 -9.09 -10.43
C PHE A 206 7.29 -9.82 -9.79
N ALA A 207 7.30 -9.87 -8.47
CA ALA A 207 6.18 -10.28 -7.65
C ALA A 207 6.14 -9.44 -6.38
N GLY A 208 4.95 -9.05 -5.96
CA GLY A 208 4.74 -8.27 -4.74
C GLY A 208 3.49 -8.70 -4.02
N MET A 209 3.47 -8.51 -2.71
CA MET A 209 2.28 -8.70 -1.89
C MET A 209 2.28 -7.74 -0.71
N GLY A 210 1.10 -7.30 -0.29
CA GLY A 210 0.98 -6.39 0.84
C GLY A 210 -0.45 -6.21 1.32
N GLY A 211 -0.57 -5.57 2.47
CA GLY A 211 -1.84 -5.32 3.13
C GLY A 211 -1.72 -4.13 4.07
N SER A 212 -2.84 -3.43 4.25
CA SER A 212 -2.90 -2.25 5.10
C SER A 212 -4.28 -2.10 5.70
N TYR A 213 -4.33 -1.81 7.00
CA TYR A 213 -5.55 -1.66 7.77
C TYR A 213 -5.38 -0.75 8.98
N PHE A 214 -6.50 -0.35 9.58
CA PHE A 214 -6.54 0.38 10.85
C PHE A 214 -6.88 -0.53 12.02
N SER A 215 -6.46 -0.14 13.23
CA SER A 215 -6.85 -0.89 14.43
C SER A 215 -8.37 -0.90 14.61
N GLY A 216 -8.92 -2.03 15.04
CA GLY A 216 -10.38 -2.20 15.16
C GLY A 216 -11.10 -2.30 13.82
N GLN A 217 -10.38 -2.26 12.69
CA GLN A 217 -11.00 -2.40 11.38
C GLN A 217 -11.50 -3.85 11.19
N PRO A 218 -12.80 -4.02 10.95
CA PRO A 218 -13.40 -5.33 10.77
C PRO A 218 -13.18 -5.87 9.34
N SER A 219 -13.31 -7.19 9.19
CA SER A 219 -13.37 -7.85 7.88
C SER A 219 -14.84 -8.11 7.49
N SER A 220 -15.20 -8.00 6.21
CA SER A 220 -16.56 -8.35 5.77
C SER A 220 -16.66 -8.75 4.31
N ALA A 221 -15.53 -8.83 3.61
CA ALA A 221 -15.58 -9.11 2.18
C ALA A 221 -16.00 -10.57 1.97
N GLY A 222 -17.14 -10.80 1.33
CA GLY A 222 -17.58 -12.10 0.85
C GLY A 222 -18.12 -13.09 1.89
N GLN A 223 -18.22 -12.74 3.17
CA GLN A 223 -18.76 -13.67 4.18
C GLN A 223 -20.28 -13.78 4.06
N CYS A 224 -20.83 -14.99 4.10
CA CYS A 224 -22.29 -15.17 4.10
C CYS A 224 -22.94 -14.69 5.41
N GLY A 225 -24.19 -14.22 5.33
CA GLY A 225 -24.96 -13.77 6.49
C GLY A 225 -24.58 -12.38 7.01
N THR A 226 -23.77 -11.62 6.26
CA THR A 226 -23.47 -10.21 6.52
C THR A 226 -24.34 -9.30 5.66
N ASN A 227 -24.68 -8.12 6.18
CA ASN A 227 -25.33 -7.07 5.39
C ASN A 227 -24.33 -5.97 5.00
N PHE A 228 -24.61 -5.22 3.93
CA PHE A 228 -23.86 -4.02 3.57
C PHE A 228 -24.68 -2.77 3.89
N ALA A 229 -24.02 -1.72 4.39
CA ALA A 229 -24.64 -0.42 4.49
C ALA A 229 -24.81 0.17 3.09
N ASN A 230 -25.93 0.86 2.90
CA ASN A 230 -26.23 1.57 1.67
C ASN A 230 -25.53 2.92 1.69
N VAL A 231 -24.80 3.25 0.62
CA VAL A 231 -24.17 4.56 0.45
C VAL A 231 -24.90 5.26 -0.69
N THR A 232 -25.53 6.40 -0.41
CA THR A 232 -26.16 7.22 -1.47
C THR A 232 -25.07 7.85 -2.34
N PRO A 233 -25.41 8.30 -3.57
CA PRO A 233 -24.47 9.06 -4.42
C PRO A 233 -23.90 10.32 -3.74
N GLN A 234 -24.60 10.86 -2.73
CA GLN A 234 -24.20 12.01 -1.92
C GLN A 234 -23.37 11.62 -0.67
N GLY A 235 -23.02 10.34 -0.52
CA GLY A 235 -22.20 9.84 0.59
C GLY A 235 -22.95 9.49 1.86
N THR A 236 -24.29 9.67 1.91
CA THR A 236 -25.09 9.32 3.09
C THR A 236 -25.11 7.80 3.28
N VAL A 237 -24.63 7.33 4.42
CA VAL A 237 -24.68 5.92 4.80
C VAL A 237 -25.99 5.63 5.53
N THR A 238 -26.79 4.69 5.03
CA THR A 238 -28.03 4.22 5.66
C THR A 238 -28.00 2.71 5.88
N GLY A 239 -28.51 2.25 7.02
CA GLY A 239 -28.35 0.86 7.45
C GLY A 239 -27.01 0.60 8.15
N SER A 240 -26.68 -0.69 8.36
CA SER A 240 -25.42 -1.09 8.99
C SER A 240 -24.75 -2.20 8.19
N THR A 241 -23.45 -2.05 7.93
CA THR A 241 -22.63 -3.15 7.40
C THR A 241 -22.36 -4.10 8.55
N THR A 242 -22.70 -5.38 8.40
CA THR A 242 -22.29 -6.41 9.35
C THR A 242 -20.79 -6.61 9.21
N ARG A 243 -20.07 -6.16 10.23
CA ARG A 243 -18.61 -6.10 10.30
C ARG A 243 -18.14 -7.23 11.21
N VAL A 244 -17.37 -8.20 10.70
CA VAL A 244 -17.06 -9.45 11.41
C VAL A 244 -15.55 -9.69 11.48
N GLY A 245 -15.07 -10.15 12.63
CA GLY A 245 -13.66 -10.51 12.79
C GLY A 245 -12.69 -9.34 12.58
N SER A 246 -11.45 -9.67 12.23
CA SER A 246 -10.32 -8.74 12.08
C SER A 246 -9.63 -8.94 10.73
N PHE A 247 -8.85 -7.94 10.31
CA PHE A 247 -8.00 -8.04 9.12
C PHE A 247 -7.26 -9.38 9.05
N THR A 248 -7.43 -10.09 7.94
CA THR A 248 -6.87 -11.40 7.70
C THR A 248 -5.96 -11.35 6.47
N TRP A 249 -4.67 -11.60 6.69
CA TRP A 249 -3.68 -11.61 5.62
C TRP A 249 -3.92 -12.74 4.61
N LEU A 250 -4.01 -13.96 5.13
CA LEU A 250 -4.01 -15.20 4.37
C LEU A 250 -4.91 -16.20 5.09
N LYS A 251 -5.68 -16.97 4.33
CA LYS A 251 -6.50 -18.08 4.83
C LYS A 251 -6.25 -19.31 3.99
N ARG A 252 -6.20 -20.48 4.62
CA ARG A 252 -6.16 -21.77 3.93
C ARG A 252 -7.25 -22.67 4.50
N GLY A 253 -8.13 -23.16 3.64
CA GLY A 253 -9.20 -24.07 4.03
C GLY A 253 -10.41 -23.91 3.13
N THR A 254 -11.48 -24.61 3.49
CA THR A 254 -12.76 -24.54 2.78
C THR A 254 -13.75 -23.80 3.66
N THR A 255 -14.34 -22.72 3.13
CA THR A 255 -15.47 -22.05 3.78
C THR A 255 -16.51 -21.67 2.75
N LEU A 256 -17.74 -21.51 3.22
CA LEU A 256 -18.84 -21.06 2.41
C LEU A 256 -18.85 -19.53 2.38
N GLU A 257 -18.67 -18.95 1.21
CA GLU A 257 -18.58 -17.51 0.98
C GLU A 257 -19.69 -17.09 0.01
N CYS A 258 -20.15 -15.85 0.09
CA CYS A 258 -21.24 -15.32 -0.72
C CYS A 258 -20.67 -14.28 -1.69
N PRO A 259 -20.81 -14.47 -3.02
CA PRO A 259 -20.32 -13.52 -4.01
C PRO A 259 -20.90 -12.13 -3.79
N ILE A 260 -20.09 -11.09 -3.95
CA ILE A 260 -20.53 -9.71 -3.83
C ILE A 260 -21.02 -9.25 -5.19
N THR A 261 -22.33 -9.06 -5.34
CA THR A 261 -23.00 -8.57 -6.56
C THR A 261 -23.59 -7.19 -6.33
N TYR A 262 -24.12 -6.57 -7.39
CA TYR A 262 -24.87 -5.32 -7.29
C TYR A 262 -26.32 -5.55 -7.70
N SER A 263 -27.24 -5.06 -6.87
CA SER A 263 -28.66 -5.10 -7.20
C SER A 263 -28.91 -4.28 -8.47
N PRO A 264 -29.53 -4.86 -9.51
CA PRO A 264 -29.86 -4.12 -10.73
C PRO A 264 -30.85 -2.98 -10.50
N THR A 265 -31.61 -3.03 -9.41
CA THR A 265 -32.66 -2.05 -9.08
C THR A 265 -32.12 -0.89 -8.27
N THR A 266 -31.26 -1.16 -7.28
CA THR A 266 -30.76 -0.11 -6.37
C THR A 266 -29.32 0.31 -6.66
N GLY A 267 -28.59 -0.50 -7.44
CA GLY A 267 -27.16 -0.31 -7.67
C GLY A 267 -26.30 -0.59 -6.43
N LEU A 268 -26.87 -1.08 -5.33
CA LEU A 268 -26.16 -1.28 -4.07
C LEU A 268 -25.58 -2.71 -3.95
N PRO A 269 -24.51 -2.92 -3.16
CA PRO A 269 -23.93 -4.23 -2.94
C PRO A 269 -24.91 -5.19 -2.25
N GLU A 270 -25.01 -6.42 -2.78
CA GLU A 270 -25.80 -7.51 -2.21
C GLU A 270 -25.00 -8.82 -2.23
N LEU A 271 -25.35 -9.75 -1.34
CA LEU A 271 -24.74 -11.07 -1.31
C LEU A 271 -25.49 -12.03 -2.24
N GLY A 272 -24.74 -12.65 -3.15
CA GLY A 272 -25.20 -13.73 -4.01
C GLY A 272 -25.33 -15.06 -3.27
N LYS A 273 -25.66 -16.11 -4.03
CA LYS A 273 -25.83 -17.46 -3.49
C LYS A 273 -24.51 -17.98 -2.88
N PRO A 274 -24.55 -18.64 -1.70
CA PRO A 274 -23.36 -19.20 -1.09
C PRO A 274 -22.61 -20.19 -2.00
N VAL A 275 -21.29 -20.03 -2.11
CA VAL A 275 -20.38 -20.88 -2.87
C VAL A 275 -19.23 -21.38 -1.98
N PRO A 276 -18.81 -22.65 -2.09
CA PRO A 276 -17.67 -23.15 -1.35
C PRO A 276 -16.37 -22.62 -1.98
N VAL A 277 -15.54 -21.94 -1.18
CA VAL A 277 -14.20 -21.49 -1.60
C VAL A 277 -13.15 -22.28 -0.82
N SER A 278 -12.36 -23.06 -1.55
CA SER A 278 -11.31 -23.92 -0.99
C SER A 278 -9.90 -23.45 -1.33
N GLY A 279 -8.92 -23.83 -0.51
CA GLY A 279 -7.51 -23.59 -0.76
C GLY A 279 -6.95 -22.34 -0.11
N LEU A 280 -5.74 -21.96 -0.54
CA LEU A 280 -5.01 -20.79 -0.06
C LEU A 280 -5.59 -19.53 -0.71
N ARG A 281 -5.79 -18.44 0.05
CA ARG A 281 -6.23 -17.16 -0.49
C ARG A 281 -5.80 -15.97 0.37
N LEU A 282 -5.59 -14.84 -0.29
CA LEU A 282 -5.42 -13.53 0.35
C LEU A 282 -6.81 -12.94 0.63
N VAL A 283 -7.20 -12.83 1.90
CA VAL A 283 -8.53 -12.33 2.28
C VAL A 283 -8.56 -10.82 2.12
N ASP A 284 -7.80 -10.10 2.95
CA ASP A 284 -7.75 -8.64 2.92
C ASP A 284 -6.45 -8.09 2.30
N SER A 285 -5.41 -8.93 2.18
CA SER A 285 -4.17 -8.57 1.50
C SER A 285 -4.29 -8.68 -0.02
N ARG A 286 -3.32 -8.12 -0.73
CA ARG A 286 -3.28 -8.02 -2.20
C ARG A 286 -1.92 -8.45 -2.72
N ALA A 287 -1.90 -9.02 -3.91
CA ALA A 287 -0.67 -9.42 -4.56
C ALA A 287 -0.74 -9.21 -6.07
N SER A 288 0.43 -9.10 -6.67
CA SER A 288 0.59 -9.06 -8.11
C SER A 288 1.91 -9.66 -8.53
N TYR A 289 1.98 -10.05 -9.79
CA TYR A 289 3.22 -10.48 -10.43
C TYR A 289 3.21 -9.98 -11.87
N GLY A 290 4.36 -10.01 -12.51
CA GLY A 290 4.43 -9.55 -13.88
C GLY A 290 5.81 -9.56 -14.50
N VAL A 291 5.82 -8.95 -15.67
CA VAL A 291 7.01 -8.78 -16.51
C VAL A 291 7.16 -7.30 -16.83
N GLY A 292 8.39 -6.85 -16.95
CA GLY A 292 8.68 -5.47 -17.31
C GLY A 292 9.93 -5.36 -18.17
N LEU A 293 10.04 -4.20 -18.82
CA LEU A 293 11.25 -3.74 -19.49
C LEU A 293 11.69 -2.43 -18.86
N GLU A 294 12.96 -2.35 -18.48
CA GLU A 294 13.59 -1.15 -17.95
C GLU A 294 14.65 -0.66 -18.93
N THR A 295 14.68 0.63 -19.21
CA THR A 295 15.75 1.23 -20.02
C THR A 295 16.14 2.60 -19.48
N PHE A 296 17.38 2.98 -19.69
CA PHE A 296 17.87 4.31 -19.36
C PHE A 296 17.90 5.16 -20.63
N MET A 297 16.95 6.08 -20.75
CA MET A 297 16.78 6.92 -21.94
C MET A 297 16.78 8.39 -21.54
N LEU A 298 17.61 9.19 -22.23
CA LEU A 298 17.71 10.65 -22.04
C LEU A 298 17.99 11.09 -20.59
N GLY A 299 18.74 10.29 -19.82
CA GLY A 299 19.07 10.62 -18.43
C GLY A 299 18.05 10.13 -17.40
N PHE A 300 17.00 9.43 -17.83
CA PHE A 300 15.95 8.94 -16.95
C PHE A 300 15.74 7.42 -17.09
N PRO A 301 15.56 6.70 -15.98
CA PRO A 301 15.06 5.32 -16.00
C PRO A 301 13.58 5.29 -16.38
N VAL A 302 13.28 4.56 -17.44
CA VAL A 302 11.94 4.37 -18.00
C VAL A 302 11.56 2.91 -17.86
N HIS A 303 10.35 2.68 -17.36
CA HIS A 303 9.82 1.35 -17.04
C HIS A 303 8.53 1.09 -17.80
N PHE A 304 8.45 -0.11 -18.38
CA PHE A 304 7.28 -0.62 -19.08
C PHE A 304 6.84 -1.91 -18.38
N ASP A 305 5.77 -1.84 -17.58
CA ASP A 305 5.36 -2.95 -16.72
C ASP A 305 4.01 -3.52 -17.18
N TRP A 306 3.93 -4.85 -17.28
CA TRP A 306 2.69 -5.61 -17.39
C TRP A 306 2.47 -6.39 -16.11
N ALA A 307 1.44 -6.02 -15.35
CA ALA A 307 1.11 -6.62 -14.07
C ALA A 307 -0.21 -7.40 -14.11
N TRP A 308 -0.22 -8.57 -13.47
CA TRP A 308 -1.41 -9.37 -13.20
C TRP A 308 -1.66 -9.37 -11.70
N ARG A 309 -2.86 -8.93 -11.30
CA ARG A 309 -3.29 -8.99 -9.91
C ARG A 309 -3.72 -10.41 -9.55
N THR A 310 -3.57 -10.79 -8.28
CA THR A 310 -4.04 -12.07 -7.78
C THR A 310 -4.33 -12.02 -6.28
N LEU A 311 -5.31 -12.81 -5.84
CA LEU A 311 -5.54 -13.16 -4.44
C LEU A 311 -5.12 -14.61 -4.14
N LEU A 312 -4.31 -15.20 -5.02
CA LEU A 312 -3.86 -16.60 -5.01
C LEU A 312 -4.97 -17.65 -5.20
N ASN A 313 -6.21 -17.21 -5.49
CA ASN A 313 -7.37 -18.09 -5.59
C ASN A 313 -8.42 -17.48 -6.52
N ARG A 314 -8.76 -18.17 -7.62
CA ARG A 314 -9.74 -17.65 -8.60
C ARG A 314 -11.16 -17.68 -8.05
N ASP A 315 -11.56 -18.75 -7.36
CA ASP A 315 -12.90 -18.85 -6.77
C ASP A 315 -13.13 -17.72 -5.75
N TRP A 316 -12.09 -17.35 -4.98
CA TRP A 316 -12.15 -16.21 -4.07
C TRP A 316 -12.25 -14.87 -4.81
N GLU A 317 -11.51 -14.70 -5.90
CA GLU A 317 -11.60 -13.50 -6.74
C GLU A 317 -12.98 -13.40 -7.41
N ASP A 318 -13.58 -14.53 -7.80
CA ASP A 318 -14.94 -14.60 -8.34
C ASP A 318 -16.00 -14.28 -7.28
N VAL A 319 -15.75 -14.59 -6.01
CA VAL A 319 -16.60 -14.14 -4.90
C VAL A 319 -16.45 -12.63 -4.67
N LEU A 320 -15.23 -12.13 -4.53
CA LEU A 320 -14.98 -10.75 -4.13
C LEU A 320 -15.32 -9.74 -5.24
N TYR A 321 -15.04 -10.11 -6.49
CA TYR A 321 -15.21 -9.26 -7.66
C TYR A 321 -16.33 -9.75 -8.58
N ALA A 322 -17.29 -10.53 -8.08
CA ALA A 322 -18.38 -11.10 -8.88
C ALA A 322 -19.11 -10.02 -9.70
N ALA A 323 -19.41 -8.89 -9.05
CA ALA A 323 -20.05 -7.75 -9.69
C ALA A 323 -19.20 -7.05 -10.77
N ASP A 324 -17.87 -7.24 -10.71
CA ASP A 324 -16.90 -6.66 -11.64
C ASP A 324 -16.27 -7.73 -12.53
N GLY A 325 -17.05 -8.72 -12.98
CA GLY A 325 -16.58 -9.75 -13.93
C GLY A 325 -15.62 -10.78 -13.36
N GLY A 326 -15.52 -10.88 -12.03
CA GLY A 326 -14.79 -11.90 -11.29
C GLY A 326 -13.28 -11.92 -11.57
N SER A 327 -12.68 -13.08 -11.35
CA SER A 327 -11.28 -13.39 -11.62
C SER A 327 -10.88 -13.07 -13.07
N ALA A 328 -11.77 -13.28 -14.03
CA ALA A 328 -11.50 -13.04 -15.45
C ALA A 328 -11.21 -11.56 -15.76
N LYS A 329 -11.95 -10.63 -15.16
CA LYS A 329 -11.66 -9.19 -15.28
C LYS A 329 -10.58 -8.73 -14.28
N PHE A 330 -10.62 -9.23 -13.04
CA PHE A 330 -9.65 -8.87 -12.01
C PHE A 330 -8.20 -9.14 -12.43
N ARG A 331 -7.94 -10.29 -13.06
CA ARG A 331 -6.62 -10.73 -13.54
C ARG A 331 -6.24 -10.18 -14.93
N ARG A 332 -7.00 -9.27 -15.54
CA ARG A 332 -6.58 -8.69 -16.83
C ARG A 332 -5.22 -7.98 -16.67
N PRO A 333 -4.32 -8.11 -17.66
CA PRO A 333 -3.03 -7.44 -17.61
C PRO A 333 -3.24 -5.93 -17.55
N ARG A 334 -2.54 -5.27 -16.63
CA ARG A 334 -2.46 -3.81 -16.57
C ARG A 334 -1.09 -3.38 -17.06
N PHE A 335 -1.08 -2.60 -18.14
CA PHE A 335 0.11 -1.94 -18.62
C PHE A 335 0.31 -0.62 -17.89
N ALA A 336 1.55 -0.29 -17.56
CA ALA A 336 1.92 1.01 -17.04
C ALA A 336 3.29 1.42 -17.56
N LEU A 337 3.38 2.68 -18.00
CA LEU A 337 4.61 3.37 -18.35
C LEU A 337 4.90 4.38 -17.24
N TRP A 338 6.11 4.34 -16.68
CA TRP A 338 6.51 5.32 -15.68
C TRP A 338 8.01 5.64 -15.77
N ILE A 339 8.35 6.83 -15.28
CA ILE A 339 9.71 7.35 -15.26
C ILE A 339 10.06 7.61 -13.80
N GLY A 340 11.15 7.01 -13.33
CA GLY A 340 11.55 7.15 -11.94
C GLY A 340 12.62 6.16 -11.56
N TYR A 341 13.48 6.58 -10.63
CA TYR A 341 14.52 5.70 -10.09
C TYR A 341 13.87 4.57 -9.32
N ASP A 342 14.16 3.34 -9.76
CA ASP A 342 13.80 2.14 -9.04
C ASP A 342 14.61 2.06 -7.74
N PHE A 343 14.02 1.50 -6.70
CA PHE A 343 14.45 1.80 -5.33
C PHE A 343 14.76 0.63 -4.43
#